data_AF-A0A7L2YIF9-F1
#
_entry.id   AF-A0A7L2YIF9-F1
#
_cell.length_a   1.000
_cell.length_b   1.000
_cell.length_c   1.000
_cell.angle_alpha   90.00
_cell.angle_beta   90.00
_cell.angle_gamma   90.00
#
_symmetry.space_group_name_H-M   'P 1'
#
loop_
_entity.id
_entity.type
_entity.pdbx_description
1 polymer ?
#
loop_
_entity_poly.entity_id
_entity_poly.type
_entity_poly.pdbx_seq_one_letter_code
_entity_poly.pdbx_strand_id
1 'polypeptide(L)'
;GETMRIASSEFADDPCSSVKRGTMVRAARALLSAVTRLLILADMADVMRLLSHLKIVEEALEAVKNATNEQDLANRFKEFGKEMVKLNYVAARRQQELKDPHCRDEMAAARGALKKNATMLYTASQAFLRHPDVAATRANRDYVFKQVQEAIAGISNAAQATSPTDENKGHTGIGELAAALNEFD
;
A
#
# COMPACT_ATOMS: atom_id res chain seq x y z
N GLY A 1 6.06 -6.58 -29.46
CA GLY A 1 5.26 -7.81 -29.63
C GLY A 1 5.48 -8.39 -31.01
N GLU A 2 5.12 -7.62 -32.05
CA GLU A 2 5.15 -8.09 -33.44
C GLU A 2 6.52 -8.60 -33.92
N THR A 3 7.61 -7.89 -33.62
CA THR A 3 8.97 -8.34 -33.96
C THR A 3 9.32 -9.72 -33.38
N MET A 4 8.86 -10.01 -32.16
CA MET A 4 9.06 -11.32 -31.53
C MET A 4 8.22 -12.40 -32.22
N ARG A 5 6.98 -12.08 -32.59
CA ARG A 5 6.08 -12.99 -33.32
C ARG A 5 6.71 -13.43 -34.65
N ILE A 6 7.22 -12.47 -35.42
CA ILE A 6 7.87 -12.73 -36.72
C ILE A 6 9.14 -13.57 -36.52
N ALA A 7 10.08 -13.12 -35.68
CA ALA A 7 11.35 -13.83 -35.46
C ALA A 7 11.17 -15.25 -34.87
N SER A 8 10.12 -15.46 -34.08
CA SER A 8 9.78 -16.79 -33.55
C SER A 8 9.20 -17.70 -34.64
N SER A 9 8.37 -17.16 -35.53
CA SER A 9 7.83 -17.91 -36.68
C SER A 9 8.96 -18.34 -37.62
N GLU A 10 9.85 -17.41 -37.98
CA GLU A 10 10.99 -17.71 -38.86
C GLU A 10 11.91 -18.78 -38.28
N PHE A 11 12.13 -18.78 -36.96
CA PHE A 11 12.89 -19.82 -36.28
C PHE A 11 12.13 -21.15 -36.20
N ALA A 12 10.81 -21.12 -35.99
CA ALA A 12 9.99 -22.34 -35.97
C ALA A 12 10.00 -23.07 -37.32
N ASP A 13 10.03 -22.32 -38.42
CA ASP A 13 10.14 -22.87 -39.78
C ASP A 13 11.52 -23.45 -40.10
N ASP A 14 12.56 -23.10 -39.32
CA ASP A 14 13.95 -23.53 -39.52
C ASP A 14 14.73 -23.57 -38.18
N PRO A 15 14.47 -24.60 -37.35
CA PRO A 15 14.95 -24.66 -35.98
C PRO A 15 16.46 -24.94 -35.85
N CYS A 16 17.10 -25.44 -36.92
CA CYS A 16 18.54 -25.70 -36.95
C CYS A 16 19.37 -24.45 -37.24
N SER A 17 18.75 -23.34 -37.64
CA SER A 17 19.44 -22.10 -37.96
C SER A 17 19.88 -21.33 -36.71
N SER A 18 21.20 -21.25 -36.50
CA SER A 18 21.80 -20.48 -35.40
C SER A 18 21.54 -18.97 -35.52
N VAL A 19 21.46 -18.44 -36.74
CA VAL A 19 21.19 -17.02 -37.02
C VAL A 19 19.75 -16.67 -36.63
N LYS A 20 18.77 -17.46 -37.07
CA LYS A 20 17.35 -17.25 -36.75
C LYS A 20 17.10 -17.38 -35.25
N ARG A 21 17.71 -18.38 -34.60
CA ARG A 21 17.73 -18.49 -33.13
C ARG A 21 18.26 -17.21 -32.48
N GLY A 22 19.39 -16.68 -32.95
CA GLY A 22 19.98 -15.45 -32.43
C GLY A 22 19.06 -14.23 -32.58
N THR A 23 18.40 -14.08 -33.73
CA THR A 23 17.43 -13.01 -33.98
C THR A 23 16.22 -13.12 -33.07
N MET A 24 15.64 -14.31 -32.94
CA MET A 24 14.54 -14.58 -32.01
C MET A 24 14.92 -14.24 -30.56
N VAL A 25 16.09 -14.69 -30.09
CA VAL A 25 16.56 -14.40 -28.72
C VAL A 25 16.72 -12.89 -28.49
N ARG A 26 17.24 -12.13 -29.47
CA ARG A 26 17.32 -10.67 -29.37
C ARG A 26 15.93 -10.04 -29.30
N ALA A 27 14.99 -10.47 -30.15
CA ALA A 27 13.62 -9.99 -30.13
C ALA A 27 12.92 -10.31 -28.80
N ALA A 28 13.15 -11.49 -28.22
CA ALA A 28 12.63 -11.90 -26.93
C ALA A 28 13.16 -11.02 -25.79
N ARG A 29 14.47 -10.76 -25.76
CA ARG A 29 15.08 -9.86 -24.74
C ARG A 29 14.54 -8.44 -24.83
N ALA A 30 14.41 -7.90 -26.05
CA ALA A 30 13.82 -6.58 -26.27
C ALA A 30 12.36 -6.53 -25.80
N LEU A 31 11.57 -7.58 -26.10
CA LEU A 31 10.19 -7.68 -25.63
C LEU A 31 10.12 -7.76 -24.10
N LEU A 32 10.94 -8.60 -23.46
CA LEU A 32 11.00 -8.73 -22.00
C LEU A 32 11.33 -7.38 -21.35
N SER A 33 12.29 -6.63 -21.87
CA SER A 33 12.62 -5.29 -21.36
C SER A 33 11.45 -4.31 -21.51
N ALA A 34 10.78 -4.30 -22.67
CA ALA A 34 9.63 -3.42 -22.90
C ALA A 34 8.45 -3.76 -21.97
N VAL A 35 8.14 -5.05 -21.80
CA VAL A 35 7.06 -5.51 -20.91
C VAL A 35 7.41 -5.21 -19.45
N THR A 36 8.66 -5.42 -19.03
CA THR A 36 9.10 -5.10 -17.67
C THR A 36 8.92 -3.61 -17.37
N ARG A 37 9.32 -2.72 -18.30
CA ARG A 37 9.10 -1.28 -18.16
C ARG A 37 7.61 -0.93 -18.07
N LEU A 38 6.76 -1.57 -18.87
CA LEU A 38 5.31 -1.36 -18.83
C LEU A 38 4.73 -1.76 -17.46
N LEU A 39 5.13 -2.92 -16.92
CA LEU A 39 4.68 -3.39 -15.61
C LEU A 39 5.14 -2.47 -14.47
N ILE A 40 6.37 -1.96 -14.54
CA ILE A 40 6.88 -0.97 -13.56
C ILE A 40 6.05 0.33 -13.60
N LEU A 41 5.75 0.85 -14.81
CA LEU A 41 4.92 2.05 -14.94
C LEU A 41 3.49 1.84 -14.44
N ALA A 42 2.92 0.65 -14.69
CA ALA A 42 1.61 0.29 -14.16
C ALA A 42 1.61 0.24 -12.62
N ASP A 43 2.65 -0.36 -12.02
CA ASP A 43 2.83 -0.40 -10.56
C ASP A 43 2.94 1.01 -9.96
N MET A 44 3.76 1.89 -10.58
CA MET A 44 3.88 3.29 -10.14
C MET A 44 2.55 4.03 -10.18
N ALA A 45 1.76 3.84 -11.25
CA ALA A 45 0.44 4.46 -11.37
C ALA A 45 -0.52 3.96 -10.26
N ASP A 46 -0.46 2.67 -9.93
CA ASP A 46 -1.24 2.10 -8.84
C ASP A 46 -0.83 2.62 -7.46
N VAL A 47 0.47 2.79 -7.20
CA VAL A 47 0.98 3.44 -5.97
C VAL A 47 0.52 4.90 -5.90
N MET A 48 0.65 5.68 -6.97
CA MET A 48 0.17 7.07 -7.00
C MET A 48 -1.33 7.17 -6.72
N ARG A 49 -2.13 6.24 -7.26
CA ARG A 49 -3.57 6.18 -6.98
C ARG A 49 -3.84 5.87 -5.50
N LEU A 50 -3.09 4.97 -4.89
CA LEU A 50 -3.18 4.69 -3.45
C LEU A 50 -2.84 5.93 -2.62
N LEU A 51 -1.76 6.64 -2.94
CA LEU A 51 -1.38 7.89 -2.26
C LEU A 51 -2.46 8.98 -2.41
N SER A 52 -3.13 9.05 -3.56
CA SER A 52 -4.27 9.95 -3.75
C SER A 52 -5.44 9.61 -2.82
N HIS A 53 -5.77 8.32 -2.66
CA HIS A 53 -6.79 7.88 -1.70
C HIS A 53 -6.41 8.20 -0.26
N LEU A 54 -5.14 8.05 0.12
CA LEU A 54 -4.67 8.43 1.46
C LEU A 54 -4.93 9.91 1.74
N LYS A 55 -4.58 10.79 0.80
CA LYS A 55 -4.82 12.24 0.95
C LYS A 55 -6.31 12.57 1.13
N ILE A 56 -7.19 11.93 0.36
CA ILE A 56 -8.65 12.10 0.50
C ILE A 56 -9.12 11.67 1.90
N VAL A 57 -8.59 10.55 2.42
CA VAL A 57 -8.91 10.07 3.77
C VAL A 57 -8.38 11.01 4.84
N GLU A 58 -7.19 11.61 4.67
CA GLU A 58 -6.64 12.63 5.58
C GLU A 58 -7.50 13.89 5.64
N GLU A 59 -7.95 14.38 4.48
CA GLU A 59 -8.86 15.53 4.40
C GLU A 59 -10.20 15.24 5.08
N ALA A 60 -10.78 14.05 4.84
CA ALA A 60 -12.00 13.61 5.50
C ALA A 60 -11.83 13.42 7.02
N LEU A 61 -10.67 12.92 7.45
CA LEU A 61 -10.30 12.78 8.86
C LEU A 61 -10.26 14.15 9.56
N GLU A 62 -9.58 15.13 8.96
CA GLU A 62 -9.53 16.50 9.49
C GLU A 62 -10.94 17.12 9.54
N ALA A 63 -11.79 16.84 8.55
CA ALA A 63 -13.18 17.25 8.59
C ALA A 63 -13.92 16.66 9.81
N VAL A 64 -13.73 15.38 10.14
CA VAL A 64 -14.34 14.73 11.33
C VAL A 64 -13.91 15.42 12.63
N LYS A 65 -12.63 15.77 12.78
CA LYS A 65 -12.11 16.47 13.97
C LYS A 65 -12.72 17.86 14.16
N ASN A 66 -12.97 18.55 13.05
CA ASN A 66 -13.50 19.91 13.00
C ASN A 66 -15.04 19.98 12.98
N ALA A 67 -15.73 18.86 13.21
CA ALA A 67 -17.18 18.87 13.39
C ALA A 67 -17.57 19.73 14.60
N THR A 68 -18.64 20.53 14.45
CA THR A 68 -19.07 21.50 15.48
C THR A 68 -20.26 21.03 16.31
N ASN A 69 -20.96 19.99 15.86
CA ASN A 69 -22.13 19.42 16.52
C ASN A 69 -22.30 17.94 16.14
N GLU A 70 -23.14 17.20 16.86
CA GLU A 70 -23.28 15.75 16.68
C GLU A 70 -23.84 15.36 15.31
N GLN A 71 -24.72 16.17 14.72
CA GLN A 71 -25.28 15.90 13.39
C GLN A 71 -24.20 16.05 12.31
N ASP A 72 -23.39 17.12 12.38
CA ASP A 72 -22.25 17.33 11.50
C ASP A 72 -21.22 16.22 11.66
N LEU A 73 -20.91 15.82 12.91
CA LEU A 73 -20.02 14.69 13.18
C LEU A 73 -20.52 13.39 12.52
N ALA A 74 -21.80 13.06 12.65
CA ALA A 74 -22.37 11.87 12.02
C ALA A 74 -22.26 11.91 10.49
N ASN A 75 -22.53 13.08 9.88
CA ASN A 75 -22.44 13.26 8.44
C ASN A 75 -20.99 13.11 7.93
N ARG A 76 -20.04 13.79 8.58
CA ARG A 76 -18.62 13.74 8.20
C ARG A 76 -18.03 12.37 8.43
N PHE A 77 -18.39 11.71 9.53
CA PHE A 77 -17.91 10.36 9.82
C PHE A 77 -18.45 9.32 8.83
N LYS A 78 -19.69 9.51 8.34
CA LYS A 78 -20.23 8.69 7.25
C LYS A 78 -19.42 8.82 5.97
N GLU A 79 -19.01 10.04 5.62
CA GLU A 79 -18.18 10.27 4.43
C GLU A 79 -16.77 9.70 4.59
N PHE A 80 -16.13 9.97 5.73
CA PHE A 80 -14.86 9.37 6.12
C PHE A 80 -14.90 7.83 6.03
N GLY A 81 -15.99 7.21 6.49
CA GLY A 81 -16.20 5.76 6.39
C GLY A 81 -16.22 5.24 4.95
N LYS A 82 -16.80 5.99 4.00
CA LYS A 82 -16.79 5.60 2.57
C LYS A 82 -15.38 5.64 1.99
N GLU A 83 -14.65 6.71 2.26
CA GLU A 83 -13.28 6.87 1.76
C GLU A 83 -12.33 5.84 2.37
N MET A 84 -12.53 5.51 3.64
CA MET A 84 -11.83 4.43 4.33
C MET A 84 -12.03 3.06 3.67
N VAL A 85 -13.24 2.75 3.20
CA VAL A 85 -13.51 1.48 2.48
C VAL A 85 -12.74 1.43 1.16
N LYS A 86 -12.74 2.55 0.40
CA LYS A 86 -11.98 2.65 -0.86
C LYS A 86 -10.48 2.52 -0.62
N LEU A 87 -9.93 3.23 0.37
CA LEU A 87 -8.53 3.13 0.77
C LEU A 87 -8.16 1.69 1.16
N ASN A 88 -8.99 1.05 2.00
CA ASN A 88 -8.71 -0.31 2.44
C ASN A 88 -8.67 -1.31 1.28
N TYR A 89 -9.50 -1.13 0.25
CA TYR A 89 -9.47 -1.96 -0.96
C TYR A 89 -8.14 -1.81 -1.72
N VAL A 90 -7.71 -0.58 -2.01
CA VAL A 90 -6.46 -0.36 -2.75
C VAL A 90 -5.23 -0.76 -1.92
N ALA A 91 -5.24 -0.53 -0.61
CA ALA A 91 -4.18 -0.93 0.30
C ALA A 91 -4.08 -2.46 0.44
N ALA A 92 -5.21 -3.18 0.45
CA ALA A 92 -5.21 -4.64 0.46
C ALA A 92 -4.57 -5.23 -0.79
N ARG A 93 -4.85 -4.64 -1.95
CA ARG A 93 -4.25 -5.07 -3.22
C ARG A 93 -2.74 -4.81 -3.24
N ARG A 94 -2.30 -3.62 -2.80
CA ARG A 94 -0.87 -3.30 -2.66
C ARG A 94 -0.16 -4.27 -1.71
N GLN A 95 -0.78 -4.63 -0.60
CA GLN A 95 -0.24 -5.63 0.34
C GLN A 95 0.05 -7.00 -0.33
N GLN A 96 -0.71 -7.37 -1.36
CA GLN A 96 -0.46 -8.63 -2.09
C GLN A 96 0.65 -8.49 -3.14
N GLU A 97 0.88 -7.27 -3.65
CA GLU A 97 1.88 -6.96 -4.66
C GLU A 97 3.29 -6.79 -4.07
N LEU A 98 3.38 -6.30 -2.82
CA LEU A 98 4.62 -6.14 -2.08
C LEU A 98 5.39 -7.47 -1.99
N LYS A 99 6.71 -7.40 -2.25
CA LYS A 99 7.59 -8.57 -2.27
C LYS A 99 8.17 -8.90 -0.91
N ASP A 100 8.57 -7.88 -0.16
CA ASP A 100 9.12 -8.02 1.19
C ASP A 100 8.01 -8.44 2.18
N PRO A 101 8.12 -9.62 2.82
CA PRO A 101 7.17 -10.05 3.86
C PRO A 101 7.03 -9.03 5.00
N HIS A 102 8.11 -8.35 5.38
CA HIS A 102 8.07 -7.35 6.44
C HIS A 102 7.15 -6.18 6.06
N CYS A 103 7.33 -5.60 4.87
CA CYS A 103 6.46 -4.53 4.38
C CYS A 103 4.99 -4.97 4.24
N ARG A 104 4.74 -6.26 3.92
CA ARG A 104 3.37 -6.81 3.87
C ARG A 104 2.73 -6.83 5.25
N ASP A 105 3.49 -7.19 6.27
CA ASP A 105 3.03 -7.21 7.66
C ASP A 105 2.84 -5.80 8.22
N GLU A 106 3.75 -4.87 7.91
CA GLU A 106 3.59 -3.45 8.25
C GLU A 106 2.32 -2.85 7.63
N MET A 107 2.07 -3.12 6.34
CA MET A 107 0.85 -2.73 5.65
C MET A 107 -0.40 -3.32 6.32
N ALA A 108 -0.37 -4.61 6.68
CA ALA A 108 -1.48 -5.27 7.36
C ALA A 108 -1.76 -4.66 8.75
N ALA A 109 -0.70 -4.41 9.52
CA ALA A 109 -0.77 -3.79 10.84
C ALA A 109 -1.32 -2.37 10.77
N ALA A 110 -0.82 -1.54 9.84
CA ALA A 110 -1.29 -0.17 9.65
C ALA A 110 -2.76 -0.12 9.24
N ARG A 111 -3.20 -1.00 8.32
CA ARG A 111 -4.62 -1.15 7.95
C ARG A 111 -5.50 -1.58 9.14
N GLY A 112 -5.01 -2.50 9.96
CA GLY A 112 -5.70 -2.96 11.16
C GLY A 112 -5.85 -1.85 12.21
N ALA A 113 -4.77 -1.12 12.47
CA ALA A 113 -4.75 0.02 13.38
C ALA A 113 -5.69 1.13 12.89
N LEU A 114 -5.65 1.45 11.60
CA LEU A 114 -6.53 2.44 10.97
C LEU A 114 -8.01 2.10 11.19
N LYS A 115 -8.41 0.84 10.95
CA LYS A 115 -9.78 0.39 11.17
C LYS A 115 -10.20 0.51 12.64
N LYS A 116 -9.35 0.07 13.58
CA LYS A 116 -9.63 0.14 15.02
C LYS A 116 -9.77 1.59 15.50
N ASN A 117 -8.82 2.44 15.12
CA ASN A 117 -8.76 3.84 15.57
C ASN A 117 -9.87 4.69 14.96
N ALA A 118 -10.27 4.41 13.71
CA ALA A 118 -11.41 5.06 13.07
C ALA A 118 -12.71 4.88 13.87
N THR A 119 -13.00 3.67 14.37
CA THR A 119 -14.20 3.45 15.19
C THR A 119 -14.15 4.21 16.51
N MET A 120 -12.98 4.26 17.17
CA MET A 120 -12.81 5.02 18.42
C MET A 120 -12.95 6.53 18.22
N LEU A 121 -12.54 7.04 17.06
CA LEU A 121 -12.56 8.46 16.74
C LEU A 121 -13.97 9.05 16.83
N TYR A 122 -14.98 8.34 16.33
CA TYR A 122 -16.36 8.81 16.40
C TYR A 122 -16.79 9.05 17.85
N THR A 123 -16.57 8.03 18.71
CA THR A 123 -16.96 8.10 20.12
C THR A 123 -16.17 9.17 20.89
N ALA A 124 -14.88 9.33 20.61
CA ALA A 124 -14.06 10.34 21.27
C ALA A 124 -14.46 11.77 20.85
N SER A 125 -14.73 11.99 19.56
CA SER A 125 -15.24 13.26 19.04
C SER A 125 -16.63 13.58 19.58
N GLN A 126 -17.51 12.58 19.70
CA GLN A 126 -18.85 12.77 20.27
C GLN A 126 -18.79 13.14 21.75
N ALA A 127 -17.94 12.47 22.54
CA ALA A 127 -17.74 12.80 23.95
C ALA A 127 -17.23 14.24 24.14
N PHE A 128 -16.31 14.70 23.28
CA PHE A 128 -15.83 16.08 23.29
C PHE A 128 -16.93 17.10 22.95
N LEU A 129 -17.79 16.81 21.98
CA LEU A 129 -18.90 17.70 21.62
C LEU A 129 -19.94 17.82 22.74
N ARG A 130 -20.17 16.76 23.51
CA ARG A 130 -21.12 16.75 24.64
C ARG A 130 -20.56 17.43 25.89
N HIS A 131 -19.25 17.31 26.12
CA HIS A 131 -18.58 17.80 27.32
C HIS A 131 -17.31 18.59 26.94
N PRO A 132 -17.45 19.77 26.31
CA PRO A 132 -16.33 20.55 25.79
C PRO A 132 -15.47 21.20 26.89
N ASP A 133 -16.01 21.33 28.09
CA ASP A 133 -15.39 21.84 29.31
C ASP A 133 -14.49 20.80 29.99
N VAL A 134 -14.69 19.51 29.72
CA VAL A 134 -13.89 18.43 30.29
C VAL A 134 -12.60 18.26 29.47
N ALA A 135 -11.47 18.75 29.98
CA ALA A 135 -10.17 18.68 29.29
C ALA A 135 -9.78 17.25 28.83
N ALA A 136 -10.18 16.22 29.60
CA ALA A 136 -9.91 14.83 29.27
C ALA A 136 -10.58 14.35 27.97
N THR A 137 -11.77 14.86 27.62
CA THR A 137 -12.46 14.47 26.36
C THR A 137 -11.71 15.00 25.14
N ARG A 138 -11.19 16.24 25.23
CA ARG A 138 -10.32 16.83 24.20
C ARG A 138 -9.03 16.03 24.05
N ALA A 139 -8.33 15.77 25.14
CA ALA A 139 -7.08 15.01 25.13
C ALA A 139 -7.27 13.61 24.52
N ASN A 140 -8.36 12.92 24.87
CA ASN A 140 -8.70 11.62 24.32
C ASN A 140 -8.97 11.69 22.79
N ARG A 141 -9.77 12.67 22.35
CA ARG A 141 -10.04 12.87 20.92
C ARG A 141 -8.77 13.14 20.13
N ASP A 142 -7.93 14.04 20.62
CA ASP A 142 -6.70 14.44 19.94
C ASP A 142 -5.69 13.28 19.91
N TYR A 143 -5.63 12.46 20.98
CA TYR A 143 -4.84 11.22 20.99
C TYR A 143 -5.32 10.23 19.93
N VAL A 144 -6.61 9.89 19.90
CA VAL A 144 -7.16 8.95 18.90
C VAL A 144 -6.97 9.48 17.49
N PHE A 145 -7.17 10.78 17.27
CA PHE A 145 -6.91 11.43 15.99
C PHE A 145 -5.47 11.22 15.51
N LYS A 146 -4.50 11.44 16.39
CA LYS A 146 -3.08 11.19 16.10
C LYS A 146 -2.82 9.72 15.76
N GLN A 147 -3.41 8.78 16.48
CA GLN A 147 -3.29 7.35 16.18
C GLN A 147 -3.88 6.97 14.81
N VAL A 148 -4.91 7.67 14.34
CA VAL A 148 -5.43 7.50 12.97
C VAL A 148 -4.43 8.05 11.95
N GLN A 149 -3.87 9.25 12.17
CA GLN A 149 -2.86 9.84 11.30
C GLN A 149 -1.60 8.96 11.19
N GLU A 150 -1.12 8.42 12.31
CA GLU A 150 0.02 7.51 12.33
C GLU A 150 -0.26 6.23 11.51
N ALA A 151 -1.48 5.70 11.59
CA ALA A 151 -1.86 4.53 10.79
C ALA A 151 -1.93 4.85 9.28
N ILE A 152 -2.43 6.03 8.90
CA ILE A 152 -2.42 6.51 7.51
C ILE A 152 -0.97 6.66 7.01
N ALA A 153 -0.10 7.28 7.81
CA ALA A 153 1.33 7.41 7.50
C ALA A 153 2.00 6.04 7.35
N GLY A 154 1.67 5.06 8.21
CA GLY A 154 2.14 3.68 8.09
C GLY A 154 1.76 3.03 6.76
N ILE A 155 0.52 3.20 6.30
CA ILE A 155 0.08 2.73 4.97
C ILE A 155 0.87 3.44 3.86
N SER A 156 1.07 4.75 3.98
CA SER A 156 1.84 5.54 2.99
C SER A 156 3.27 5.03 2.85
N ASN A 157 3.94 4.79 3.98
CA ASN A 157 5.32 4.31 4.02
C ASN A 157 5.43 2.90 3.45
N ALA A 158 4.57 1.98 3.90
CA ALA A 158 4.57 0.60 3.41
C ALA A 158 4.21 0.50 1.92
N ALA A 159 3.33 1.38 1.41
CA ALA A 159 2.96 1.37 -0.01
C ALA A 159 4.12 1.79 -0.92
N GLN A 160 4.95 2.72 -0.44
CA GLN A 160 6.11 3.27 -1.15
C GLN A 160 7.39 2.46 -0.94
N ALA A 161 7.36 1.43 -0.08
CA ALA A 161 8.49 0.52 0.09
C ALA A 161 8.82 -0.15 -1.25
N THR A 162 9.94 0.23 -1.84
CA THR A 162 10.55 -0.49 -2.96
C THR A 162 11.27 -1.71 -2.43
N SER A 163 11.34 -2.77 -3.25
CA SER A 163 12.14 -3.95 -2.92
C SER A 163 13.56 -3.50 -2.55
N PRO A 164 14.17 -4.08 -1.50
CA PRO A 164 15.54 -3.75 -1.16
C PRO A 164 16.41 -4.02 -2.39
N THR A 165 17.14 -3.00 -2.85
CA THR A 165 18.43 -3.24 -3.53
C THR A 165 19.23 -4.17 -2.63
N ASP A 166 19.86 -5.20 -3.20
CA ASP A 166 20.65 -6.29 -2.57
C ASP A 166 21.76 -5.84 -1.58
N GLU A 167 21.42 -5.04 -0.58
CA GLU A 167 22.26 -4.71 0.55
C GLU A 167 21.69 -5.45 1.75
N ASN A 168 22.03 -6.73 1.83
CA ASN A 168 22.34 -7.47 3.05
C ASN A 168 21.69 -6.92 4.34
N LYS A 169 20.36 -6.88 4.38
CA LYS A 169 19.61 -6.65 5.62
C LYS A 169 19.11 -8.01 6.07
N GLY A 170 19.77 -8.54 7.09
CA GLY A 170 19.31 -9.69 7.83
C GLY A 170 17.82 -9.54 8.14
N HIS A 171 17.14 -10.67 8.06
CA HIS A 171 15.71 -10.84 8.27
C HIS A 171 15.25 -10.29 9.63
N THR A 172 15.04 -8.98 9.78
CA THR A 172 14.53 -8.40 11.03
C THR A 172 13.02 -8.62 11.11
N GLY A 173 12.62 -9.76 11.67
CA GLY A 173 11.22 -10.16 11.84
C GLY A 173 11.03 -11.28 12.86
N ILE A 174 9.78 -11.54 13.27
CA ILE A 174 9.45 -12.67 14.15
C ILE A 174 9.83 -13.96 13.42
N GLY A 175 10.82 -14.69 13.94
CA GLY A 175 11.43 -15.82 13.25
C GLY A 175 12.84 -15.56 12.71
N GLU A 176 13.42 -14.36 12.90
CA GLU A 176 14.81 -14.03 12.58
C GLU A 176 15.78 -15.07 13.12
N LEU A 177 15.62 -15.43 14.40
CA LEU A 177 16.47 -16.42 15.06
C LEU A 177 16.29 -17.80 14.45
N ALA A 178 15.06 -18.18 14.07
CA ALA A 178 14.79 -19.46 13.44
C ALA A 178 15.32 -19.52 12.01
N ALA A 179 15.21 -18.43 11.25
CA ALA A 179 15.75 -18.32 9.90
C ALA A 179 17.29 -18.33 9.91
N ALA A 180 17.91 -17.58 10.82
CA ALA A 180 19.36 -17.58 11.01
C ALA A 180 19.87 -18.96 11.43
N LEU A 181 19.16 -19.66 12.33
CA LEU A 181 19.54 -21.04 12.71
C LEU A 181 19.46 -22.02 11.54
N ASN A 182 18.51 -21.83 10.62
CA ASN A 182 18.37 -22.69 9.43
C ASN A 182 19.42 -22.41 8.33
N GLU A 183 20.10 -21.26 8.37
CA GLU A 183 21.22 -20.93 7.48
C GLU A 183 22.57 -21.50 7.97
N PHE A 184 22.63 -21.99 9.22
CA PHE A 184 23.85 -22.59 9.78
C PHE A 184 23.99 -24.10 9.55
N ASP A 185 22.92 -24.80 9.15
CA ASP A 185 22.91 -26.23 8.76
C ASP A 185 23.14 -26.43 7.25
#